data_AF-A0A367M528-F1
#
_entry.id   AF-A0A367M528-F1
#
_cell.length_a   1.000
_cell.length_b   1.000
_cell.length_c   1.000
_cell.angle_alpha   90.00
_cell.angle_beta   90.00
_cell.angle_gamma   90.00
#
_symmetry.space_group_name_H-M   'P 1'
#
loop_
_entity.id
_entity.type
_entity.pdbx_description
1 polymer ?
#
loop_
_entity_poly.entity_id
_entity_poly.type
_entity_poly.pdbx_seq_one_letter_code
_entity_poly.pdbx_strand_id
1 'polypeptide(L)'
;MLSFLPHFLRGSLAGLLLVSSTLCWACLLFGMTLVKLLLPFAAAQRLYSKIMSLIAEGWIACNKGWMNLVQRTRWNVQGLEGLEYQHSYLVTSNHQSWVDILVLQYQLNRRIPLLRFFLKQELIWVPIIGLCWW
;
A
#
# COMPACT_ATOMS: atom_id res chain seq x y z
N MET A 1 -4.11 -19.17 -3.07
CA MET A 1 -3.57 -20.54 -3.30
C MET A 1 -3.28 -21.31 -2.01
N LEU A 2 -2.96 -20.67 -0.88
CA LEU A 2 -2.64 -21.35 0.40
C LEU A 2 -3.85 -21.84 1.20
N SER A 3 -5.05 -21.78 0.63
CA SER A 3 -6.31 -22.09 1.31
C SER A 3 -6.50 -23.57 1.67
N PHE A 4 -5.63 -24.45 1.16
CA PHE A 4 -5.62 -25.88 1.52
C PHE A 4 -4.91 -26.15 2.86
N LEU A 5 -4.14 -25.18 3.38
CA LEU A 5 -3.42 -25.32 4.64
C LEU A 5 -4.38 -25.17 5.84
N PRO A 6 -4.07 -25.81 6.99
CA PRO A 6 -4.75 -25.54 8.25
C PRO A 6 -4.75 -24.05 8.60
N HIS A 7 -5.85 -23.59 9.21
CA HIS A 7 -6.09 -22.16 9.50
C HIS A 7 -4.93 -21.49 10.24
N PHE A 8 -4.37 -22.15 11.26
CA PHE A 8 -3.25 -21.62 12.03
C PHE A 8 -2.00 -21.40 11.17
N LEU A 9 -1.55 -22.44 10.45
CA LEU A 9 -0.36 -22.36 9.58
C LEU A 9 -0.52 -21.30 8.49
N ARG A 10 -1.71 -21.24 7.89
CA ARG A 10 -2.03 -20.22 6.88
C ARG A 10 -1.97 -18.82 7.47
N GLY A 11 -2.51 -18.60 8.67
CA GLY A 11 -2.45 -17.33 9.39
C GLY A 11 -1.01 -16.91 9.71
N SER A 12 -0.21 -17.82 10.27
CA SER A 12 1.19 -17.56 10.60
C SER A 12 2.02 -17.24 9.36
N LEU A 13 1.88 -18.01 8.29
CA LEU A 13 2.59 -17.76 7.03
C LEU A 13 2.13 -16.45 6.39
N ALA A 14 0.83 -16.16 6.41
CA ALA A 14 0.29 -14.89 5.93
C ALA A 14 0.87 -13.70 6.71
N GLY A 15 0.90 -13.79 8.05
CA GLY A 15 1.48 -12.75 8.90
C GLY A 15 2.97 -12.54 8.64
N LEU A 16 3.74 -13.63 8.58
CA LEU A 16 5.17 -13.57 8.27
C LEU A 16 5.44 -12.91 6.91
N LEU A 17 4.74 -13.34 5.86
CA LEU A 17 4.89 -12.76 4.52
C LEU A 17 4.54 -11.26 4.50
N LEU A 18 3.47 -10.87 5.19
CA LEU A 18 3.07 -9.46 5.27
C LEU A 18 4.11 -8.62 6.00
N VAL A 19 4.61 -9.09 7.15
CA VAL A 19 5.64 -8.40 7.93
C VAL A 19 6.94 -8.31 7.14
N SER A 20 7.44 -9.42 6.60
CA SER A 20 8.68 -9.44 5.81
C SER A 20 8.60 -8.52 4.58
N SER A 21 7.47 -8.54 3.86
CA SER A 21 7.25 -7.62 2.74
C SER A 21 7.26 -6.17 3.21
N THR A 22 6.49 -5.85 4.25
CA THR A 22 6.41 -4.48 4.78
C THR A 22 7.76 -3.96 5.26
N LEU A 23 8.55 -4.79 5.94
CA LEU A 23 9.91 -4.44 6.35
C LEU A 23 10.82 -4.18 5.14
N CYS A 24 10.77 -5.03 4.12
CA CYS A 24 11.55 -4.87 2.90
C CYS A 24 11.26 -3.53 2.21
N TRP A 25 9.97 -3.21 2.02
CA TRP A 25 9.55 -1.95 1.41
C TRP A 25 9.84 -0.74 2.29
N ALA A 26 9.71 -0.85 3.62
CA ALA A 26 10.08 0.21 4.55
C ALA A 26 11.58 0.52 4.50
N CYS A 27 12.45 -0.50 4.44
CA CYS A 27 13.90 -0.31 4.26
C CYS A 27 14.21 0.45 2.96
N LEU A 28 13.55 0.09 1.85
CA LEU A 28 13.69 0.81 0.58
C LEU A 28 13.25 2.27 0.70
N LEU A 29 12.11 2.52 1.34
CA LEU A 29 11.57 3.87 1.53
C LEU A 29 12.52 4.72 2.38
N PHE A 30 12.97 4.22 3.53
CA PHE A 30 13.93 4.94 4.38
C PHE A 30 15.27 5.19 3.70
N GLY A 31 15.78 4.21 2.94
CA GLY A 31 16.98 4.39 2.13
C GLY A 31 16.83 5.55 1.13
N MET A 32 15.67 5.66 0.48
CA MET A 32 15.39 6.76 -0.42
C MET A 32 15.23 8.11 0.30
N THR A 33 14.66 8.13 1.52
CA THR A 33 14.60 9.35 2.35
C THR A 33 15.99 9.90 2.64
N LEU A 34 16.99 9.03 2.87
CA LEU A 34 18.39 9.46 3.01
C LEU A 34 18.93 10.08 1.71
N VAL A 35 18.61 9.49 0.54
CA VAL A 35 18.99 10.06 -0.76
C VAL A 35 18.39 11.44 -0.98
N LYS A 36 17.12 11.64 -0.57
CA LYS A 36 16.46 12.96 -0.63
C LYS A 36 17.20 14.02 0.17
N LEU A 37 17.73 13.67 1.33
CA LEU A 37 18.48 14.58 2.20
C LEU A 37 19.77 15.06 1.51
N LEU A 38 20.41 14.19 0.73
CA LEU A 38 21.65 14.50 0.02
C LEU A 38 21.44 15.31 -1.28
N LEU A 39 20.25 15.25 -1.89
CA LEU A 39 19.96 15.88 -3.18
C LEU A 39 18.75 16.84 -3.11
N PRO A 40 18.92 18.06 -2.55
CA PRO A 40 17.82 18.99 -2.28
C PRO A 40 17.33 19.80 -3.50
N PHE A 41 17.92 19.64 -4.69
CA PHE A 41 17.57 20.45 -5.86
C PHE A 41 16.28 19.99 -6.56
N ALA A 42 15.60 20.92 -7.24
CA ALA A 42 14.24 20.74 -7.75
C ALA A 42 14.06 19.53 -8.69
N ALA A 43 15.04 19.24 -9.56
CA ALA A 43 14.97 18.10 -10.48
C ALA A 43 15.01 16.76 -9.72
N ALA A 44 15.89 16.64 -8.71
CA ALA A 44 15.96 15.46 -7.85
C ALA A 44 14.67 15.28 -7.04
N GLN A 45 14.09 16.36 -6.51
CA GLN A 45 12.83 16.28 -5.76
C GLN A 45 11.66 15.78 -6.63
N ARG A 46 11.57 16.21 -7.89
CA ARG A 46 10.54 15.70 -8.83
C ARG A 46 10.71 14.21 -9.12
N LEU A 47 11.96 13.78 -9.34
CA LEU A 47 12.26 12.36 -9.58
C LEU A 47 11.98 11.53 -8.32
N TYR A 48 12.37 12.04 -7.15
CA TYR A 48 12.09 11.43 -5.86
C TYR A 48 10.60 11.21 -5.66
N SER A 49 9.76 12.23 -5.89
CA SER A 49 8.29 12.08 -5.77
C SER A 49 7.74 10.98 -6.68
N LYS A 50 8.25 10.84 -7.91
CA LYS A 50 7.86 9.76 -8.82
C LYS A 50 8.29 8.39 -8.28
N ILE A 51 9.54 8.26 -7.84
CA ILE A 51 10.07 7.01 -7.28
C ILE A 51 9.29 6.61 -6.02
N MET A 52 8.96 7.57 -5.14
CA MET A 52 8.15 7.29 -3.94
C MET A 52 6.77 6.75 -4.29
N SER A 53 6.09 7.34 -5.28
CA SER A 53 4.80 6.82 -5.76
C SER A 53 4.94 5.38 -6.25
N LEU A 54 5.98 5.10 -7.06
CA LEU A 54 6.22 3.76 -7.61
C LEU A 54 6.52 2.73 -6.52
N ILE A 55 7.29 3.10 -5.49
CA ILE A 55 7.57 2.26 -4.32
C ILE A 55 6.27 1.96 -3.56
N ALA A 56 5.46 2.98 -3.28
CA ALA A 56 4.19 2.81 -2.59
C ALA A 56 3.20 1.94 -3.38
N GLU A 57 3.04 2.19 -4.68
CA GLU A 57 2.21 1.37 -5.58
C GLU A 57 2.75 -0.06 -5.70
N GLY A 58 4.06 -0.25 -5.66
CA GLY A 58 4.74 -1.54 -5.65
C GLY A 58 4.44 -2.34 -4.39
N TRP A 59 4.53 -1.70 -3.22
CA TRP A 59 4.11 -2.29 -1.94
C TRP A 59 2.64 -2.67 -1.96
N ILE A 60 1.75 -1.79 -2.46
CA ILE A 60 0.33 -2.10 -2.61
C ILE A 60 0.10 -3.29 -3.58
N ALA A 61 0.82 -3.35 -4.69
CA ALA A 61 0.74 -4.47 -5.61
C ALA A 61 1.21 -5.78 -4.96
N CYS A 62 2.24 -5.72 -4.11
CA CYS A 62 2.68 -6.86 -3.31
C CYS A 62 1.60 -7.30 -2.31
N ASN A 63 0.97 -6.36 -1.59
CA ASN A 63 -0.15 -6.64 -0.69
C ASN A 63 -1.34 -7.26 -1.44
N LYS A 64 -1.66 -6.78 -2.64
CA LYS A 64 -2.66 -7.38 -3.53
C LYS A 64 -2.33 -8.84 -3.85
N GLY A 65 -1.07 -9.13 -4.22
CA GLY A 65 -0.58 -10.48 -4.44
C GLY A 65 -0.69 -11.35 -3.19
N TRP A 66 -0.30 -10.82 -2.04
CA TRP A 66 -0.45 -11.48 -0.73
C TRP A 66 -1.91 -11.82 -0.44
N MET A 67 -2.86 -10.88 -0.61
CA MET A 67 -4.29 -11.14 -0.41
C MET A 67 -4.79 -12.28 -1.31
N ASN A 68 -4.39 -12.32 -2.58
CA ASN A 68 -4.75 -13.39 -3.52
C ASN A 68 -4.10 -14.74 -3.19
N LEU A 69 -2.90 -14.70 -2.60
CA LEU A 69 -2.18 -15.89 -2.17
C LEU A 69 -2.86 -16.51 -0.94
N VAL A 70 -3.18 -15.68 0.06
CA VAL A 70 -3.64 -16.11 1.37
C VAL A 70 -5.14 -16.15 1.52
N GLN A 71 -5.95 -15.58 0.63
CA GLN A 71 -7.42 -15.60 0.66
C GLN A 71 -8.02 -15.95 -0.70
N ARG A 72 -9.27 -16.44 -0.70
CA ARG A 72 -10.07 -16.68 -1.92
C ARG A 72 -11.23 -15.69 -1.99
N THR A 73 -10.91 -14.40 -1.85
CA THR A 73 -11.92 -13.34 -1.87
C THR A 73 -12.53 -13.22 -3.27
N ARG A 74 -13.85 -13.28 -3.36
CA ARG A 74 -14.59 -12.98 -4.59
C ARG A 74 -15.02 -11.53 -4.54
N TRP A 75 -14.58 -10.77 -5.53
CA TRP A 75 -14.88 -9.34 -5.63
C TRP A 75 -16.08 -9.14 -6.56
N ASN A 76 -17.13 -8.50 -6.04
CA ASN A 76 -18.22 -7.96 -6.85
C ASN A 76 -18.05 -6.44 -6.86
N VAL A 77 -17.48 -5.90 -7.94
CA VAL A 77 -17.15 -4.48 -8.08
C VAL A 77 -17.64 -4.00 -9.43
N GLN A 78 -18.23 -2.81 -9.45
CA GLN A 78 -18.78 -2.17 -10.64
C GLN A 78 -18.24 -0.74 -10.74
N GLY A 79 -18.17 -0.17 -11.94
CA GLY A 79 -17.78 1.23 -12.14
C GLY A 79 -16.28 1.50 -12.01
N LEU A 80 -15.44 0.51 -12.35
CA LEU A 80 -13.98 0.72 -12.46
C LEU A 80 -13.57 1.19 -13.86
N GLU A 81 -14.51 1.19 -14.80
CA GLU A 81 -14.34 1.65 -16.17
C GLU A 81 -14.17 3.18 -16.20
N GLY A 82 -13.30 3.69 -17.08
CA GLY A 82 -13.09 5.14 -17.24
C GLY A 82 -12.27 5.81 -16.13
N LEU A 83 -11.72 5.04 -15.17
CA LEU A 83 -10.72 5.57 -14.24
C LEU A 83 -9.39 5.79 -14.97
N GLU A 84 -8.86 7.00 -14.87
CA GLU A 84 -7.62 7.41 -15.51
C GLU A 84 -6.61 7.87 -14.46
N TYR A 85 -5.44 7.24 -14.47
CA TYR A 85 -4.37 7.51 -13.50
C TYR A 85 -3.90 8.99 -13.49
N GLN A 86 -4.16 9.77 -14.54
CA GLN A 86 -3.71 11.16 -14.64
C GLN A 86 -4.64 12.16 -13.95
N HIS A 87 -5.82 11.73 -13.49
CA HIS A 87 -6.81 12.59 -12.86
C HIS A 87 -6.81 12.48 -11.33
N SER A 88 -7.23 13.55 -10.67
CA SER A 88 -7.42 13.59 -9.22
C SER A 88 -8.83 13.14 -8.87
N TYR A 89 -8.95 12.26 -7.88
CA TYR A 89 -10.23 11.70 -7.43
C TYR A 89 -10.44 11.93 -5.94
N LEU A 90 -11.68 12.27 -5.56
CA LEU A 90 -12.13 12.18 -4.17
C LEU A 90 -12.87 10.85 -4.01
N VAL A 91 -12.26 9.92 -3.27
CA VAL A 91 -12.86 8.60 -3.02
C VAL A 91 -13.56 8.63 -1.66
N THR A 92 -14.86 8.37 -1.67
CA THR A 92 -15.69 8.28 -0.47
C THR A 92 -16.22 6.86 -0.31
N SER A 93 -16.18 6.33 0.91
CA SER A 93 -16.75 5.02 1.24
C SER A 93 -17.38 5.07 2.63
N ASN A 94 -18.24 4.11 2.92
CA ASN A 94 -18.53 3.75 4.31
C ASN A 94 -17.26 3.14 4.96
N HIS A 95 -17.26 3.02 6.29
CA HIS A 95 -16.18 2.39 7.04
C HIS A 95 -16.73 1.24 7.88
N GLN A 96 -16.19 0.04 7.69
CA GLN A 96 -16.63 -1.20 8.35
C GLN A 96 -15.49 -1.88 9.09
N SER A 97 -14.26 -1.77 8.60
CA SER A 97 -13.13 -2.49 9.17
C SER A 97 -11.79 -1.84 8.85
N TRP A 98 -10.74 -2.25 9.54
CA TRP A 98 -9.39 -1.83 9.19
C TRP A 98 -8.91 -2.35 7.83
N VAL A 99 -9.54 -3.41 7.31
CA VAL A 99 -9.21 -3.99 6.00
C VAL A 99 -9.65 -3.07 4.87
N ASP A 100 -10.52 -2.09 5.11
CA ASP A 100 -11.08 -1.20 4.09
C ASP A 100 -9.98 -0.47 3.30
N ILE A 101 -8.90 -0.02 3.96
CA ILE A 101 -7.75 0.60 3.29
C ILE A 101 -7.12 -0.38 2.29
N LEU A 102 -6.90 -1.63 2.70
CA LEU A 102 -6.35 -2.68 1.84
C LEU A 102 -7.29 -3.01 0.69
N VAL A 103 -8.61 -3.00 0.91
CA VAL A 103 -9.61 -3.22 -0.15
C VAL A 103 -9.56 -2.10 -1.20
N LEU A 104 -9.60 -0.85 -0.75
CA LEU A 104 -9.54 0.32 -1.65
C LEU A 104 -8.25 0.31 -2.45
N GLN A 105 -7.11 0.10 -1.78
CA GLN A 105 -5.81 -0.07 -2.43
C GLN A 105 -5.80 -1.25 -3.41
N TYR A 106 -6.36 -2.40 -3.04
CA TYR A 106 -6.43 -3.58 -3.91
C TYR A 106 -7.14 -3.28 -5.24
N GLN A 107 -8.27 -2.57 -5.18
CA GLN A 107 -9.11 -2.28 -6.35
C GLN A 107 -8.58 -1.12 -7.20
N LEU A 108 -8.09 -0.07 -6.54
CA LEU A 108 -7.81 1.22 -7.15
C LEU A 108 -6.33 1.44 -7.50
N ASN A 109 -5.40 0.62 -6.97
CA ASN A 109 -3.98 0.76 -7.27
C ASN A 109 -3.70 0.80 -8.78
N ARG A 110 -2.97 1.82 -9.22
CA ARG A 110 -2.62 2.11 -10.63
C ARG A 110 -3.80 2.37 -11.57
N ARG A 111 -5.05 2.39 -11.08
CA ARG A 111 -6.22 2.90 -11.83
C ARG A 111 -6.42 4.38 -11.60
N ILE A 112 -6.14 4.83 -10.38
CA ILE A 112 -6.10 6.23 -9.97
C ILE A 112 -4.74 6.51 -9.30
N PRO A 113 -4.35 7.79 -9.13
CA PRO A 113 -3.18 8.15 -8.32
C PRO A 113 -3.23 7.53 -6.92
N LEU A 114 -2.05 7.37 -6.31
CA LEU A 114 -1.92 6.85 -4.95
C LEU A 114 -2.90 7.52 -3.99
N LEU A 115 -3.75 6.72 -3.36
CA LEU A 115 -4.73 7.18 -2.38
C LEU A 115 -4.02 7.83 -1.19
N ARG A 116 -4.40 9.07 -0.90
CA ARG A 116 -4.00 9.78 0.31
C ARG A 116 -5.16 9.72 1.29
N PHE A 117 -4.91 9.14 2.46
CA PHE A 117 -5.91 8.99 3.50
C PHE A 117 -5.77 10.11 4.53
N PHE A 118 -6.90 10.48 5.15
CA PHE A 118 -6.88 11.26 6.37
C PHE A 118 -6.48 10.33 7.52
N LEU A 119 -5.25 10.47 7.99
CA LEU A 119 -4.70 9.66 9.07
C LEU A 119 -4.82 10.40 10.40
N LYS A 120 -5.10 9.64 11.46
CA LYS A 120 -5.02 10.13 12.84
C LYS A 120 -3.55 10.37 13.22
N GLN A 121 -3.26 11.46 13.93
CA GLN A 121 -1.90 11.81 14.33
C GLN A 121 -1.25 10.72 15.19
N GLU A 122 -2.04 10.03 16.01
CA GLU A 122 -1.60 8.96 16.91
C GLU A 122 -0.97 7.77 16.17
N LEU A 123 -1.27 7.60 14.87
CA LEU A 123 -0.67 6.53 14.07
C LEU A 123 0.85 6.72 13.86
N ILE A 124 1.41 7.89 14.20
CA ILE A 124 2.87 8.14 14.14
C ILE A 124 3.64 7.23 15.09
N TRP A 125 2.98 6.78 16.16
CA TRP A 125 3.56 5.90 17.17
C TRP A 125 3.51 4.42 16.78
N VAL A 126 2.87 4.06 15.65
CA VAL A 126 2.89 2.69 15.15
C VAL A 126 4.31 2.38 14.64
N PRO A 127 4.98 1.34 15.17
CA PRO A 127 6.34 1.02 14.77
C PRO A 127 6.46 0.82 13.25
N ILE A 128 7.46 1.46 12.65
CA ILE A 128 7.84 1.36 11.23
C ILE A 128 6.80 1.98 10.29
N ILE A 129 5.58 1.43 10.25
CA ILE A 129 4.52 1.87 9.34
C ILE A 129 4.12 3.32 9.62
N GLY A 130 4.10 3.72 10.90
CA GLY A 130 3.85 5.10 11.29
C GLY A 130 4.83 6.02 10.54
N LEU A 131 6.13 5.86 10.77
CA LEU A 131 7.18 6.65 10.12
C LEU A 131 7.16 6.62 8.58
N CYS A 132 6.59 5.60 7.94
CA CYS A 132 6.45 5.57 6.48
C CYS A 132 5.34 6.48 5.93
N TRP A 133 4.41 6.95 6.78
CA TRP A 133 3.27 7.77 6.38
C TRP A 133 3.47 9.29 6.59
N TRP A 134 4.54 9.70 7.29
CA TRP A 134 4.94 11.11 7.47
C TRP A 134 6.23 11.40 6.70
#